data_AF-A0A1G1TF29-F1
#
_entry.id   AF-A0A1G1TF29-F1
#
_cell.length_a   1.000
_cell.length_b   1.000
_cell.length_c   1.000
_cell.angle_alpha   90.00
_cell.angle_beta   90.00
_cell.angle_gamma   90.00
#
_symmetry.space_group_name_H-M   'P 1'
#
loop_
_entity.id
_entity.type
_entity.pdbx_description
1 polymer ?
#
loop_
_entity_poly.entity_id
_entity_poly.type
_entity_poly.pdbx_seq_one_letter_code
_entity_poly.pdbx_strand_id
1 'polypeptide(L)'
;MFVGITALSKFPHALNYPSTITATNAPGNYRGAVQLLQGLKTGIALVFLLLVFRTYQTATGQAGGLGGWFLPVALVLLALPGLWYTVLAKAKS
;
A
#
# COMPACT_ATOMS: atom_id res chain seq x y z
N MET A 1 -5.04 -4.93 -13.51
CA MET A 1 -5.39 -4.06 -12.36
C MET A 1 -4.22 -3.39 -11.65
N PHE A 2 -2.94 -3.51 -12.06
CA PHE A 2 -1.84 -2.84 -11.32
C PHE A 2 -0.73 -2.21 -12.20
N VAL A 3 -1.02 -1.93 -13.47
CA VAL A 3 -0.02 -1.46 -14.46
C VAL A 3 0.68 -0.17 -14.00
N GLY A 4 -0.06 0.78 -13.42
CA GLY A 4 0.51 2.04 -12.92
C GLY A 4 1.51 1.84 -11.77
N ILE A 5 1.19 1.00 -10.78
CA ILE A 5 2.09 0.70 -9.65
C ILE A 5 3.33 -0.07 -10.15
N THR A 6 3.15 -1.00 -11.10
CA THR A 6 4.26 -1.75 -11.69
C THR A 6 5.18 -0.84 -12.51
N ALA A 7 4.64 0.11 -13.29
CA ALA A 7 5.43 1.09 -14.00
C ALA A 7 6.22 1.98 -13.04
N LEU A 8 5.59 2.47 -11.97
CA LEU A 8 6.23 3.32 -10.95
C LEU A 8 7.34 2.58 -10.20
N SER A 9 7.19 1.27 -9.97
CA SER A 9 8.24 0.44 -9.36
C SER A 9 9.46 0.23 -10.25
N LYS A 10 9.30 0.37 -11.59
CA LYS A 10 10.42 0.33 -12.55
C LYS A 10 11.14 1.67 -12.69
N PHE A 11 10.47 2.77 -12.33
CA PHE A 11 11.02 4.12 -12.37
C PHE A 11 11.07 4.73 -10.97
N PRO A 12 11.91 4.18 -10.06
CA PRO A 12 11.96 4.68 -8.70
C PRO A 12 12.48 6.12 -8.64
N HIS A 13 13.16 6.61 -9.69
CA HIS A 13 13.63 7.99 -9.82
C HIS A 13 12.51 9.03 -9.94
N ALA A 14 11.28 8.63 -10.27
CA ALA A 14 10.13 9.55 -10.38
C ALA A 14 9.41 9.79 -9.03
N LEU A 15 9.83 9.10 -7.95
CA LEU A 15 9.26 9.28 -6.63
C LEU A 15 9.93 10.46 -5.92
N ASN A 16 9.14 11.26 -5.20
CA ASN A 16 9.67 12.31 -4.34
C ASN A 16 10.25 11.68 -3.07
N TYR A 17 11.56 11.84 -2.88
CA TYR A 17 12.27 11.38 -1.70
C TYR A 17 12.56 12.56 -0.76
N PRO A 18 12.28 12.44 0.55
CA PRO A 18 12.58 13.49 1.53
C PRO A 18 14.08 13.65 1.82
N SER A 19 14.96 12.78 1.31
CA SER A 19 16.42 12.86 1.48
C SER A 19 17.14 12.91 0.15
N THR A 20 18.22 13.70 0.10
CA THR A 20 19.11 13.83 -1.07
C THR A 20 19.67 12.46 -1.44
N ILE A 21 19.36 11.96 -2.63
CA ILE A 21 19.84 10.66 -3.10
C ILE A 21 21.34 10.75 -3.39
N THR A 22 22.17 10.24 -2.48
CA THR A 22 23.59 9.96 -2.68
C THR A 22 23.80 8.52 -3.15
N ALA A 23 24.82 8.27 -3.98
CA ALA A 23 25.09 6.97 -4.61
C ALA A 23 25.22 5.79 -3.60
N THR A 24 25.60 6.08 -2.36
CA THR A 24 25.73 5.12 -1.26
C THR A 24 24.40 4.78 -0.57
N ASN A 25 23.43 5.70 -0.55
CA ASN A 25 22.10 5.49 0.08
C ASN A 25 21.00 5.14 -0.93
N ALA A 26 21.25 5.35 -2.22
CA ALA A 26 20.36 5.04 -3.32
C ALA A 26 19.81 3.58 -3.29
N PRO A 27 20.62 2.52 -3.07
CA PRO A 27 20.11 1.16 -3.08
C PRO A 27 19.09 0.89 -1.96
N GLY A 28 19.31 1.48 -0.78
CA GLY A 28 18.42 1.37 0.37
C GLY A 28 17.09 2.10 0.15
N ASN A 29 17.16 3.35 -0.32
CA ASN A 29 15.98 4.17 -0.59
C ASN A 29 15.12 3.61 -1.74
N TYR A 30 15.75 3.08 -2.80
CA TYR A 30 15.03 2.43 -3.89
C TYR A 30 14.34 1.15 -3.45
N ARG A 31 15.01 0.31 -2.66
CA ARG A 31 14.40 -0.91 -2.12
C ARG A 31 13.21 -0.60 -1.21
N GLY A 32 13.34 0.42 -0.36
CA GLY A 32 12.28 0.94 0.49
C GLY A 32 11.05 1.42 -0.30
N ALA A 33 11.28 2.25 -1.32
CA ALA A 33 10.22 2.75 -2.19
C ALA A 33 9.51 1.63 -2.97
N VAL A 34 10.26 0.66 -3.49
CA VAL A 34 9.67 -0.49 -4.18
C VAL A 34 8.86 -1.36 -3.22
N GLN A 35 9.35 -1.60 -1.99
CA GLN A 35 8.60 -2.32 -0.96
C GLN A 35 7.31 -1.60 -0.55
N LEU A 36 7.35 -0.26 -0.44
CA LEU A 36 6.18 0.57 -0.18
C LEU A 36 5.12 0.40 -1.29
N LEU A 37 5.54 0.48 -2.55
CA LEU A 37 4.65 0.30 -3.71
C LEU A 37 4.06 -1.11 -3.76
N GLN A 38 4.85 -2.14 -3.44
CA GLN A 38 4.36 -3.52 -3.37
C GLN A 38 3.36 -3.71 -2.22
N GLY A 39 3.62 -3.13 -1.04
CA GLY A 39 2.69 -3.17 0.08
C GLY A 39 1.38 -2.45 -0.23
N LEU A 40 1.44 -1.28 -0.88
CA LEU A 40 0.26 -0.55 -1.32
C LEU A 40 -0.57 -1.35 -2.34
N LYS A 41 0.09 -2.00 -3.30
CA LYS A 41 -0.55 -2.92 -4.26
C LYS A 41 -1.34 -4.01 -3.52
N THR A 42 -0.74 -4.63 -2.51
CA THR A 42 -1.37 -5.67 -1.69
C THR A 42 -2.54 -5.11 -0.89
N GLY A 43 -2.39 -3.96 -0.25
CA GLY A 43 -3.46 -3.29 0.50
C GLY A 43 -4.67 -3.00 -0.39
N ILE A 44 -4.45 -2.45 -1.59
CA ILE A 44 -5.50 -2.20 -2.58
C ILE A 44 -6.18 -3.52 -2.99
N ALA A 45 -5.42 -4.58 -3.28
CA ALA A 45 -5.98 -5.88 -3.64
C ALA A 45 -6.89 -6.45 -2.53
N LEU A 46 -6.48 -6.33 -1.26
CA LEU A 46 -7.27 -6.78 -0.11
C LEU A 46 -8.54 -5.95 0.07
N VAL A 47 -8.49 -4.64 -0.13
CA VAL A 47 -9.68 -3.77 -0.11
C VAL A 47 -10.66 -4.18 -1.20
N PHE A 48 -10.19 -4.45 -2.43
CA PHE A 48 -11.04 -4.95 -3.51
C PHE A 48 -11.64 -6.32 -3.20
N LEU A 49 -10.86 -7.23 -2.61
CA LEU A 49 -11.37 -8.54 -2.17
C LEU A 49 -12.50 -8.39 -1.14
N LEU A 50 -12.31 -7.53 -0.13
CA LEU A 50 -13.31 -7.21 0.88
C LEU A 50 -14.56 -6.58 0.27
N LEU A 51 -14.39 -5.66 -0.69
CA LEU A 51 -15.49 -5.05 -1.44
C LEU A 51 -16.33 -6.12 -2.13
N VAL A 52 -15.72 -6.97 -2.96
CA VAL A 52 -16.40 -8.05 -3.68
C VAL A 52 -17.13 -8.98 -2.71
N PHE A 53 -16.48 -9.36 -1.61
CA PHE A 53 -17.06 -10.23 -0.58
C PHE A 53 -18.28 -9.61 0.10
N ARG A 54 -18.24 -8.31 0.43
CA ARG A 54 -19.37 -7.59 1.02
C ARG A 54 -20.49 -7.36 0.01
N THR A 55 -20.15 -7.02 -1.23
CA THR A 55 -21.12 -6.91 -2.32
C THR A 55 -21.88 -8.22 -2.51
N TYR A 56 -21.19 -9.37 -2.50
CA TYR A 56 -21.83 -10.68 -2.56
C TYR A 56 -22.79 -10.91 -1.39
N GLN A 57 -22.34 -10.70 -0.14
CA GLN A 57 -23.19 -10.86 1.04
C GLN A 57 -24.43 -9.95 1.00
N THR A 58 -24.26 -8.72 0.56
CA THR A 58 -25.37 -7.76 0.42
C THR A 58 -26.33 -8.17 -0.68
N ALA A 59 -25.84 -8.67 -1.81
CA ALA A 59 -26.69 -9.20 -2.86
C ALA A 59 -27.48 -10.44 -2.40
N THR A 60 -26.90 -11.29 -1.54
CA THR A 60 -27.58 -12.45 -0.95
C THR A 60 -28.43 -12.12 0.28
N GLY A 61 -28.59 -10.84 0.64
CA GLY A 61 -29.39 -10.40 1.79
C GLY A 61 -28.76 -10.71 3.16
N GLN A 62 -27.51 -11.18 3.21
CA GLN A 62 -26.79 -11.52 4.44
C GLN A 62 -26.18 -10.29 5.14
N ALA A 63 -26.04 -9.17 4.42
CA ALA A 63 -25.48 -7.93 4.98
C ALA A 63 -26.19 -6.69 4.42
N GLY A 64 -26.51 -5.72 5.28
CA GLY A 64 -27.11 -4.43 4.87
C GLY A 64 -26.17 -3.46 4.14
N GLY A 65 -24.99 -3.91 3.68
CA GLY A 65 -23.99 -3.10 2.97
C GLY A 65 -22.57 -3.28 3.52
N LEU A 66 -21.70 -2.33 3.22
CA LEU A 66 -20.28 -2.36 3.61
C LEU A 66 -20.08 -2.24 5.14
N GLY A 67 -20.95 -1.48 5.82
CA GLY A 67 -20.84 -1.23 7.26
C GLY A 67 -19.81 -0.15 7.62
N GLY A 68 -20.02 0.56 8.74
CA GLY A 68 -19.16 1.68 9.15
C GLY A 68 -17.71 1.30 9.45
N TRP A 69 -17.43 0.03 9.74
CA TRP A 69 -16.08 -0.49 10.02
C TRP A 69 -15.22 -0.67 8.76
N PHE A 70 -15.82 -0.71 7.56
CA PHE A 70 -15.10 -0.91 6.31
C PHE A 70 -14.06 0.19 6.05
N LEU A 71 -14.46 1.45 6.27
CA LEU A 71 -13.62 2.63 6.02
C LEU A 71 -12.38 2.64 6.93
N PRO A 72 -12.50 2.47 8.27
CA PRO A 72 -11.35 2.30 9.15
C PRO A 72 -10.40 1.17 8.72
N VAL A 73 -10.94 -0.01 8.37
CA VAL A 73 -10.12 -1.16 7.97
C VAL A 73 -9.37 -0.90 6.67
N ALA A 74 -10.04 -0.32 5.67
CA ALA A 74 -9.41 0.03 4.40
C ALA A 74 -8.28 1.06 4.59
N LEU A 75 -8.50 2.08 5.42
CA LEU A 75 -7.49 3.09 5.74
C LEU A 75 -6.27 2.48 6.43
N VAL A 76 -6.47 1.59 7.41
CA VAL A 76 -5.38 0.88 8.08
C VAL A 76 -4.59 0.03 7.09
N LEU A 77 -5.27 -0.76 6.25
CA LEU A 77 -4.64 -1.59 5.21
C LEU A 77 -3.77 -0.79 4.24
N LEU A 78 -4.20 0.41 3.87
CA LEU A 78 -3.46 1.28 2.96
C LEU A 78 -2.32 2.03 3.66
N ALA A 79 -2.45 2.34 4.95
CA ALA A 79 -1.43 3.05 5.73
C ALA A 79 -0.31 2.14 6.26
N LEU A 80 -0.60 0.84 6.49
CA LEU A 80 0.34 -0.15 7.03
C LEU A 80 1.70 -0.19 6.31
N PRO A 81 1.78 -0.21 4.96
CA PRO A 81 3.07 -0.22 4.25
C PRO A 81 3.94 1.02 4.55
N GLY A 82 3.32 2.20 4.70
CA GLY A 82 4.03 3.45 5.01
C GLY A 82 4.53 3.49 6.45
N LEU A 83 3.71 3.02 7.40
CA LEU A 83 4.10 2.92 8.80
C LEU A 83 5.22 1.91 9.00
N TRP A 84 5.14 0.74 8.36
CA TRP A 84 6.18 -0.27 8.37
C TRP A 84 7.53 0.29 7.87
N TYR A 85 7.51 1.01 6.74
CA TYR A 85 8.72 1.59 6.17
C TYR A 85 9.40 2.59 7.12
N THR A 86 8.63 3.49 7.75
CA THR A 86 9.18 4.51 8.64
C THR A 86 9.69 3.94 9.96
N VAL A 87 9.04 2.91 10.52
CA VAL A 87 9.48 2.23 11.75
C VAL A 87 10.75 1.42 11.53
N LEU A 88 10.85 0.68 10.41
CA LEU A 88 12.07 -0.09 10.08
C LEU A 88 13.24 0.79 9.67
N ALA A 89 12.98 1.92 9.00
CA ALA A 89 14.02 2.89 8.67
C ALA A 89 14.64 3.52 9.93
N LYS A 90 13.84 3.74 10.98
CA LYS A 90 14.34 4.22 12.28
C LYS A 90 15.09 3.17 13.09
N ALA A 91 14.70 1.90 12.99
CA ALA A 91 15.36 0.81 13.72
C ALA A 91 16.77 0.44 13.19
N LYS A 92 17.19 1.03 12.06
CA LYS A 92 18.50 0.79 11.42
C LYS A 92 19.46 1.98 11.51
N SER A 93 19.05 3.05 12.20
CA SER A 93 19.86 4.23 12.56
C SER A 93 20.37 4.12 13.99
#